data_AF-A0A8B5Y417-F1
#
_entry.id   AF-A0A8B5Y417-F1
#
_cell.length_a   1.000
_cell.length_b   1.000
_cell.length_c   1.000
_cell.angle_alpha   90.00
_cell.angle_beta   90.00
_cell.angle_gamma   90.00
#
_symmetry.space_group_name_H-M   'P 1'
#
loop_
_entity.id
_entity.type
_entity.pdbx_description
1 polymer ?
#
loop_
_entity_poly.entity_id
_entity_poly.type
_entity_poly.pdbx_seq_one_letter_code
_entity_poly.pdbx_strand_id
1 'polypeptide(L)'
;MDKNFIILELFQHEVSCCCPGQTHHHIIEFLQGDVWTITNERKYIDCLGWHTLIVVNNEFQFFLHVEDIEELYSKGSICSILDLNLKINHLSFKVNEALDAHDRESFLSFSDELSNVQKIKNKMNSGDVHAF
;
A
#
# COMPACT_ATOMS: atom_id res chain seq x y z
N MET A 1 2.12 14.45 -4.77
CA MET A 1 1.91 13.11 -4.19
C MET A 1 1.98 12.11 -5.32
N ASP A 2 2.82 11.08 -5.18
CA ASP A 2 2.65 9.88 -6.00
C ASP A 2 1.22 9.37 -5.77
N LYS A 3 0.59 8.90 -6.83
CA LYS A 3 -0.79 8.43 -6.79
C LYS A 3 -0.87 6.95 -6.50
N ASN A 4 0.25 6.24 -6.64
CA ASN A 4 0.29 4.80 -6.49
C ASN A 4 0.90 4.42 -5.14
N PHE A 5 0.13 3.65 -4.39
CA PHE A 5 0.48 3.11 -3.09
C PHE A 5 0.45 1.59 -3.17
N ILE A 6 1.29 0.96 -2.37
CA ILE A 6 1.37 -0.48 -2.24
C ILE A 6 1.04 -0.88 -0.81
N ILE A 7 0.28 -1.97 -0.70
CA ILE A 7 -0.07 -2.58 0.58
C ILE A 7 1.13 -3.36 1.11
N LEU A 8 1.59 -3.00 2.31
CA LEU A 8 2.76 -3.63 2.96
C LEU A 8 2.36 -4.80 3.86
N GLU A 9 1.15 -4.79 4.40
CA GLU A 9 0.65 -5.80 5.33
C GLU A 9 -0.80 -6.15 5.00
N LEU A 10 -1.22 -7.38 5.29
CA LEU A 10 -2.61 -7.79 5.10
C LEU A 10 -3.51 -7.03 6.07
N PHE A 11 -4.59 -6.46 5.56
CA PHE A 11 -5.66 -5.91 6.39
C PHE A 11 -7.02 -6.02 5.73
N GLN A 12 -8.06 -5.89 6.55
CA GLN A 12 -9.43 -5.83 6.11
C GLN A 12 -9.95 -4.42 6.34
N HIS A 13 -10.69 -3.89 5.37
CA HIS A 13 -11.29 -2.58 5.46
C HIS A 13 -12.79 -2.67 5.18
N GLU A 14 -13.57 -2.08 6.06
CA GLU A 14 -15.02 -2.06 5.94
C GLU A 14 -15.46 -0.86 5.11
N VAL A 15 -16.10 -1.14 3.97
CA VAL A 15 -16.70 -0.13 3.10
C VAL A 15 -18.21 -0.18 3.26
N SER A 16 -18.81 0.97 3.57
CA SER A 16 -20.26 1.14 3.66
C SER A 16 -20.84 1.59 2.31
N CYS A 17 -21.84 0.86 1.78
CA CYS A 17 -22.58 1.35 0.61
C CYS A 17 -23.56 2.44 1.04
N CYS A 18 -23.54 3.58 0.34
CA CYS A 18 -24.59 4.60 0.42
C CYS A 18 -25.84 4.24 -0.40
N CYS A 19 -26.32 3.01 -0.29
CA CYS A 19 -27.47 2.47 -1.02
C CYS A 19 -28.78 2.89 -0.31
N PRO A 20 -29.74 3.59 -0.95
CA PRO A 20 -30.98 4.00 -0.28
C PRO A 20 -31.80 2.81 0.23
N GLY A 21 -32.07 2.77 1.54
CA GLY A 21 -32.93 1.77 2.17
C GLY A 21 -32.26 0.44 2.54
N GLN A 22 -30.94 0.28 2.34
CA GLN A 22 -30.18 -0.90 2.76
C GLN A 22 -28.80 -0.52 3.31
N THR A 23 -28.44 -1.04 4.49
CA THR A 23 -27.09 -0.92 5.04
C THR A 23 -26.24 -2.09 4.54
N HIS A 24 -25.63 -1.94 3.36
CA HIS A 24 -24.63 -2.90 2.91
C HIS A 24 -23.28 -2.56 3.54
N HIS A 25 -22.71 -3.52 4.24
CA HIS A 25 -21.33 -3.50 4.70
C HIS A 25 -20.58 -4.51 3.86
N HIS A 26 -19.51 -4.06 3.20
CA HIS A 26 -18.63 -4.93 2.44
C HIS A 26 -17.24 -4.86 3.05
N ILE A 27 -16.71 -6.02 3.42
CA ILE A 27 -15.33 -6.12 3.90
C ILE A 27 -14.47 -6.43 2.69
N ILE A 28 -13.56 -5.52 2.37
CA ILE A 28 -12.54 -5.72 1.36
C ILE A 28 -11.28 -6.21 2.07
N GLU A 29 -10.77 -7.35 1.65
CA GLU A 29 -9.47 -7.85 2.08
C GLU A 29 -8.38 -7.34 1.14
N PHE A 30 -7.34 -6.74 1.72
CA PHE A 30 -6.18 -6.24 1.00
C PHE A 30 -4.98 -7.10 1.34
N LEU A 31 -4.33 -7.62 0.30
CA LEU A 31 -3.17 -8.49 0.39
C LEU A 31 -1.89 -7.69 0.22
N GLN A 32 -0.82 -8.15 0.88
CA GLN A 32 0.51 -7.56 0.68
C GLN A 32 0.92 -7.65 -0.80
N GLY A 33 1.22 -6.50 -1.39
CA GLY A 33 1.57 -6.37 -2.81
C GLY A 33 0.46 -5.73 -3.66
N ASP A 34 -0.77 -5.64 -3.16
CA ASP A 34 -1.85 -4.92 -3.83
C ASP A 34 -1.48 -3.46 -4.05
N VAL A 35 -1.95 -2.89 -5.15
CA VAL A 35 -1.69 -1.52 -5.56
C VAL A 35 -2.96 -0.70 -5.51
N TRP A 36 -2.89 0.41 -4.78
CA TRP A 36 -3.92 1.45 -4.79
C TRP A 36 -3.47 2.61 -5.64
N THR A 37 -4.32 3.01 -6.58
CA THR A 37 -4.20 4.27 -7.32
C THR A 37 -5.20 5.27 -6.76
N ILE A 38 -4.71 6.27 -6.04
CA ILE A 38 -5.52 7.39 -5.55
C ILE A 38 -5.81 8.32 -6.72
N THR A 39 -7.08 8.41 -7.11
CA THR A 39 -7.50 9.28 -8.21
C THR A 39 -7.72 10.72 -7.74
N ASN A 40 -8.01 11.62 -8.68
CA ASN A 40 -8.41 12.99 -8.37
C ASN A 40 -9.92 13.10 -8.08
N GLU A 41 -10.70 12.04 -8.25
CA GLU A 41 -12.13 12.06 -8.00
C GLU A 41 -12.40 12.06 -6.49
N ARG A 42 -13.10 13.09 -6.02
CA ARG A 42 -13.39 13.30 -4.61
C ARG A 42 -14.86 13.64 -4.41
N LYS A 43 -15.41 13.19 -3.29
CA LYS A 43 -16.77 13.50 -2.87
C LYS A 43 -16.75 13.99 -1.44
N TYR A 44 -17.45 15.08 -1.19
CA TYR A 44 -17.72 15.54 0.17
C TYR A 44 -19.10 15.01 0.59
N ILE A 45 -19.17 14.46 1.79
CA ILE A 45 -20.42 13.97 2.39
C ILE A 45 -20.60 14.72 3.71
N ASP A 46 -21.72 15.43 3.86
CA ASP A 46 -21.95 16.42 4.94
C ASP A 46 -21.73 15.89 6.38
N CYS A 47 -21.75 14.58 6.60
CA CYS A 47 -21.50 13.94 7.90
C CYS A 47 -20.26 13.03 7.95
N LEU A 48 -19.65 12.72 6.80
CA LEU A 48 -18.53 11.78 6.70
C LEU A 48 -17.25 12.42 6.14
N GLY A 49 -17.30 13.70 5.73
CA GLY A 49 -16.12 14.41 5.25
C GLY A 49 -15.70 14.04 3.83
N TRP A 50 -14.41 14.22 3.55
CA TRP A 50 -13.84 14.03 2.22
C TRP A 50 -13.51 12.56 1.94
N HIS A 51 -14.05 12.07 0.84
CA HIS A 51 -13.73 10.76 0.30
C HIS A 51 -13.02 10.93 -1.03
N THR A 52 -12.10 10.02 -1.32
CA THR A 52 -11.41 9.94 -2.61
C THR A 52 -11.66 8.57 -3.24
N LEU A 53 -11.78 8.54 -4.56
CA LEU A 53 -11.92 7.28 -5.28
C LEU A 53 -10.53 6.62 -5.40
N ILE A 54 -10.47 5.37 -4.96
CA ILE A 54 -9.33 4.48 -5.03
C ILE A 54 -9.60 3.43 -6.10
N VAL A 55 -8.62 3.21 -6.98
CA VAL A 55 -8.62 2.08 -7.92
C VAL A 55 -7.63 1.04 -7.41
N VAL A 56 -8.08 -0.21 -7.23
CA VAL A 56 -7.27 -1.31 -6.69
C VAL A 56 -6.89 -2.24 -7.82
N ASN A 57 -5.59 -2.47 -8.00
CA ASN A 57 -5.01 -3.37 -9.01
C ASN A 57 -5.55 -3.15 -10.44
N ASN A 58 -6.12 -1.98 -10.74
CA ASN A 58 -6.90 -1.70 -11.95
C ASN A 58 -8.11 -2.63 -12.19
N GLU A 59 -8.61 -3.31 -11.16
CA GLU A 59 -9.70 -4.28 -11.27
C GLU A 59 -11.03 -3.71 -10.75
N PHE A 60 -11.00 -3.04 -9.60
CA PHE A 60 -12.19 -2.45 -9.00
C PHE A 60 -11.89 -1.09 -8.36
N GLN A 61 -12.96 -0.38 -8.01
CA GLN A 61 -12.85 0.96 -7.42
C GLN A 61 -13.82 1.14 -6.26
N PHE A 62 -13.40 1.91 -5.27
CA PHE A 62 -14.24 2.25 -4.12
C PHE A 62 -13.87 3.64 -3.57
N PHE A 63 -14.78 4.26 -2.84
CA PHE A 63 -14.50 5.50 -2.13
C PHE A 63 -13.96 5.19 -0.74
N LEU A 64 -12.87 5.87 -0.37
CA LEU A 64 -12.26 5.77 0.95
C LEU A 64 -12.19 7.16 1.57
N HIS A 65 -12.44 7.24 2.88
CA HIS A 65 -12.29 8.48 3.63
C HIS A 65 -10.82 8.91 3.67
N VAL A 66 -10.54 10.20 3.49
CA VAL A 66 -9.16 10.70 3.37
C VAL A 66 -8.36 10.46 4.66
N GLU A 67 -8.99 10.59 5.84
CA GLU A 67 -8.30 10.35 7.11
C GLU A 67 -7.89 8.88 7.29
N ASP A 68 -8.66 7.93 6.75
CA ASP A 68 -8.31 6.50 6.81
C ASP A 68 -7.05 6.21 6.00
N ILE A 69 -6.84 6.91 4.88
CA ILE A 69 -5.62 6.80 4.07
C ILE A 69 -4.42 7.33 4.85
N GLU A 70 -4.58 8.49 5.50
CA GLU A 70 -3.52 9.09 6.31
C GLU A 70 -3.17 8.21 7.51
N GLU A 71 -4.17 7.58 8.13
CA GLU A 71 -3.97 6.63 9.23
C GLU A 71 -3.22 5.39 8.75
N LEU A 72 -3.64 4.77 7.64
CA LEU A 72 -2.98 3.60 7.05
C LEU A 72 -1.52 3.91 6.66
N TYR A 73 -1.26 5.10 6.11
CA TYR A 73 0.08 5.53 5.76
C TYR A 73 0.94 5.74 7.03
N SER A 74 0.39 6.41 8.04
CA SER A 74 1.09 6.70 9.29
C SER A 74 1.41 5.43 10.09
N LYS A 75 0.53 4.42 10.04
CA LYS A 75 0.75 3.09 10.63
C LYS A 75 1.77 2.25 9.85
N GLY A 76 2.12 2.64 8.62
CA GLY A 76 3.00 1.88 7.74
C GLY A 76 2.34 0.67 7.07
N SER A 77 1.00 0.57 7.10
CA SER A 77 0.26 -0.50 6.41
C SER A 77 0.25 -0.30 4.89
N ILE A 78 0.35 0.96 4.44
CA ILE A 78 0.54 1.32 3.03
C ILE A 78 1.74 2.25 2.87
N CYS A 79 2.34 2.24 1.69
CA CYS A 79 3.48 3.09 1.35
C CYS A 79 3.39 3.53 -0.10
N SER A 80 3.91 4.71 -0.46
CA SER A 80 3.95 5.10 -1.86
C SER A 80 4.97 4.24 -2.62
N ILE A 81 4.70 3.94 -3.89
CA ILE A 81 5.64 3.15 -4.71
C ILE A 81 6.98 3.89 -4.83
N LEU A 82 6.97 5.23 -4.91
CA LEU A 82 8.18 6.04 -4.85
C LEU A 82 8.98 5.82 -3.57
N ASP A 83 8.33 5.89 -2.40
CA ASP A 83 8.99 5.68 -1.11
C ASP A 83 9.56 4.25 -0.99
N LEU A 84 8.82 3.25 -1.50
CA LEU A 84 9.32 1.86 -1.57
C LEU A 84 10.59 1.76 -2.42
N ASN A 85 10.61 2.42 -3.58
CA ASN A 85 11.77 2.43 -4.47
C ASN A 85 12.97 3.13 -3.83
N LEU A 86 12.74 4.25 -3.13
CA LEU A 86 13.77 4.94 -2.36
C LEU A 86 14.31 4.06 -1.24
N LYS A 87 13.44 3.33 -0.54
CA LYS A 87 13.83 2.37 0.50
C LYS A 87 14.72 1.25 -0.07
N ILE A 88 14.36 0.66 -1.21
CA ILE A 88 15.17 -0.36 -1.89
C ILE A 88 16.54 0.19 -2.26
N ASN A 89 16.58 1.40 -2.83
CA ASN A 89 17.85 2.04 -3.20
C ASN A 89 18.74 2.27 -1.97
N HIS A 90 18.16 2.81 -0.90
CA HIS A 90 18.88 3.07 0.35
C HIS A 90 19.42 1.78 0.98
N LEU A 91 18.61 0.73 1.07
CA LEU A 91 19.03 -0.56 1.61
C LEU A 91 20.13 -1.19 0.77
N SER A 92 20.03 -1.14 -0.56
CA SER A 92 21.09 -1.62 -1.44
C SER A 92 22.41 -0.87 -1.22
N PHE A 93 22.36 0.45 -1.00
CA PHE A 93 23.54 1.23 -0.64
C PHE A 93 24.10 0.80 0.72
N LYS A 94 23.25 0.61 1.73
CA LYS A 94 23.65 0.20 3.08
C LYS A 94 24.28 -1.19 3.15
N VAL A 95 23.80 -2.12 2.31
CA VAL A 95 24.42 -3.43 2.13
C VAL A 95 25.87 -3.29 1.64
N ASN A 96 26.11 -2.43 0.64
CA ASN A 96 27.46 -2.18 0.12
C ASN A 96 28.36 -1.52 1.18
N GLU A 97 27.84 -0.52 1.90
CA GLU A 97 28.57 0.15 2.98
C GLU A 97 28.99 -0.83 4.10
N ALA A 98 28.10 -1.76 4.47
CA ALA A 98 28.40 -2.79 5.47
C ALA A 98 29.47 -3.79 4.98
N LEU A 99 29.46 -4.16 3.69
CA LEU A 99 30.51 -5.00 3.10
C LEU A 99 31.87 -4.30 3.14
N ASP A 100 31.92 -3.03 2.76
CA ASP A 100 33.14 -2.20 2.78
C ASP A 100 33.70 -2.05 4.19
N ALA A 101 32.83 -1.91 5.19
CA ALA A 101 33.19 -1.81 6.61
C ALA A 101 33.50 -3.18 7.27
N HIS A 102 33.32 -4.29 6.56
CA HIS A 102 33.37 -5.65 7.10
C HIS A 102 32.42 -5.88 8.31
N ASP A 103 31.32 -5.14 8.35
CA ASP A 103 30.29 -5.27 9.38
C ASP A 103 29.27 -6.33 8.98
N ARG A 104 29.48 -7.54 9.51
CA ARG A 104 28.62 -8.70 9.24
C ARG A 104 27.20 -8.52 9.74
N GLU A 105 27.01 -7.89 10.91
CA GLU A 105 25.70 -7.80 11.54
C GLU A 105 24.80 -6.87 10.72
N SER A 106 25.32 -5.68 10.41
CA SER A 106 24.64 -4.72 9.53
C SER A 106 24.38 -5.30 8.14
N PHE A 107 25.35 -6.02 7.56
CA PHE A 107 25.18 -6.66 6.26
C PHE A 107 24.00 -7.63 6.24
N LEU A 108 23.91 -8.52 7.24
CA LEU A 108 22.82 -9.50 7.32
C LEU A 108 21.47 -8.79 7.51
N SER A 109 21.41 -7.84 8.45
CA SER A 109 20.18 -7.09 8.72
C SER A 109 19.67 -6.34 7.48
N PHE A 110 20.52 -5.58 6.80
CA PHE A 110 20.12 -4.82 5.61
C PHE A 110 19.80 -5.73 4.42
N SER A 111 20.51 -6.85 4.26
CA SER A 111 20.24 -7.81 3.18
C SER A 111 18.90 -8.50 3.36
N ASP A 112 18.56 -8.89 4.60
CA ASP A 112 17.28 -9.50 4.91
C ASP A 112 16.13 -8.51 4.68
N GLU A 113 16.28 -7.26 5.14
CA GLU A 113 15.29 -6.21 4.90
C GLU A 113 15.13 -5.92 3.40
N LEU A 114 16.25 -5.79 2.66
CA LEU A 114 16.22 -5.58 1.21
C LEU A 114 15.49 -6.72 0.49
N SER A 115 15.77 -7.97 0.87
CA SER A 115 15.10 -9.15 0.31
C SER A 115 13.59 -9.09 0.55
N ASN A 116 13.16 -8.72 1.75
CA ASN A 116 11.74 -8.62 2.09
C ASN A 116 11.03 -7.53 1.27
N VAL A 117 11.62 -6.32 1.19
CA VAL A 117 11.04 -5.22 0.42
C VAL A 117 11.00 -5.54 -1.09
N GLN A 118 12.02 -6.22 -1.61
CA GLN A 118 12.02 -6.69 -3.00
C GLN A 118 10.95 -7.75 -3.28
N LYS A 119 10.69 -8.68 -2.35
CA LYS A 119 9.59 -9.64 -2.47
C LYS A 119 8.24 -8.92 -2.61
N ILE A 120 7.98 -7.91 -1.77
CA ILE A 120 6.75 -7.11 -1.84
C ILE A 120 6.65 -6.41 -3.21
N LYS A 121 7.72 -5.77 -3.66
CA LYS A 121 7.77 -5.13 -4.98
C LYS A 121 7.55 -6.12 -6.14
N ASN A 122 7.99 -7.36 -6.00
CA ASN A 122 7.80 -8.39 -7.03
C ASN A 122 6.35 -8.86 -7.08
N LYS A 123 5.66 -8.96 -5.93
CA LYS A 123 4.23 -9.31 -5.87
C LYS A 123 3.34 -8.34 -6.65
N MET A 124 3.70 -7.06 -6.64
CA MET A 124 3.05 -6.03 -7.47
C MET A 124 3.08 -6.35 -8.98
N ASN A 125 4.16 -6.97 -9.47
CA ASN A 125 4.37 -7.21 -10.90
C ASN A 125 3.84 -8.58 -11.36
N SER A 126 3.71 -9.52 -10.44
CA SER A 126 2.95 -10.76 -10.67
C SER A 126 1.48 -10.40 -10.52
N GLY A 127 0.82 -10.07 -11.62
CA GLY A 127 -0.64 -10.07 -11.66
C GLY A 127 -1.13 -11.50 -11.43
N ASP A 128 -1.17 -11.94 -10.18
CA ASP A 128 -1.91 -13.12 -9.78
C ASP A 128 -3.38 -12.72 -9.84
N VAL A 129 -3.92 -12.90 -11.04
CA VAL A 129 -5.33 -12.85 -11.39
C VAL A 129 -6.08 -13.76 -10.42
N HIS A 130 -6.56 -13.20 -9.32
CA HIS A 130 -7.60 -13.85 -8.54
C HIS A 130 -8.92 -13.65 -9.29
N ALA A 131 -9.12 -14.51 -10.28
CA ALA A 131 -10.41 -14.68 -10.94
C ALA A 131 -11.45 -15.09 -9.89
N PHE A 132 -12.47 -14.23 -9.71
CA PHE A 132 -13.75 -14.63 -9.14
C PHE A 132 -14.61 -15.31 -10.21
#